data_AF-A0A839GHV2-F1
#
_entry.id   AF-A0A839GHV2-F1
#
_cell.length_a   1.000
_cell.length_b   1.000
_cell.length_c   1.000
_cell.angle_alpha   90.00
_cell.angle_beta   90.00
_cell.angle_gamma   90.00
#
_symmetry.space_group_name_H-M   'P 1'
#
loop_
_entity.id
_entity.type
_entity.pdbx_description
1 polymer ?
#
loop_
_entity_poly.entity_id
_entity_poly.type
_entity_poly.pdbx_seq_one_letter_code
_entity_poly.pdbx_strand_id
1 'polypeptide(L)'
;MKSLKDIQQQYFGKHIPYSILLSLEEWKAKRKEIIDRAKNTCEKCKEECIEGYMPTLVGSITVERPYIWEEVEREIEIKDFYSGEVIDTYTVPDVIISFQNDPLFAHVHHTYYLANRLPWEYPNESLLLVCHKCHLKIHQEESIPFYQDEKQSSFKNLTPCNRCDGTGHLPQYDHVENGICFRCNGNCFEEWID
;
A
#
# COMPACT_ATOMS: atom_id res chain seq x y z
N MET A 1 -16.72 -3.77 8.45
CA MET A 1 -15.38 -3.38 8.99
C MET A 1 -15.62 -2.50 10.20
N LYS A 2 -14.62 -2.23 11.04
CA LYS A 2 -14.77 -1.30 12.17
C LYS A 2 -14.54 0.12 11.67
N SER A 3 -15.43 1.04 12.05
CA SER A 3 -15.29 2.48 11.84
C SER A 3 -14.51 3.12 12.99
N LEU A 4 -14.05 4.37 12.81
CA LEU A 4 -13.47 5.16 13.88
C LEU A 4 -14.42 5.27 15.08
N LYS A 5 -15.73 5.44 14.84
CA LYS A 5 -16.73 5.57 15.90
C LYS A 5 -16.77 4.33 16.80
N ASP A 6 -16.67 3.14 16.20
CA ASP A 6 -16.67 1.87 16.93
C ASP A 6 -15.42 1.74 17.82
N ILE A 7 -14.26 2.16 17.30
CA ILE A 7 -12.99 2.10 18.04
C ILE A 7 -12.88 3.16 19.13
N GLN A 8 -13.35 4.38 18.89
CA GLN A 8 -13.33 5.44 19.90
C GLN A 8 -14.12 5.03 21.16
N GLN A 9 -15.25 4.33 20.98
CA GLN A 9 -16.01 3.78 22.09
C GLN A 9 -15.23 2.67 22.82
N GLN A 10 -14.52 1.82 22.09
CA GLN A 10 -13.69 0.74 22.66
C GLN A 10 -12.49 1.28 23.45
N TYR A 11 -11.88 2.37 23.01
CA TYR A 11 -10.70 2.96 23.65
C TYR A 11 -11.04 4.01 24.72
N PHE A 12 -12.31 4.35 24.93
CA PHE A 12 -12.79 5.25 26.01
C PHE A 12 -11.98 6.57 26.13
N GLY A 13 -11.61 7.18 25.00
CA GLY A 13 -10.81 8.41 24.98
C GLY A 13 -9.31 8.24 25.24
N LYS A 14 -8.81 6.99 25.32
CA LYS A 14 -7.36 6.69 25.32
C LYS A 14 -6.76 6.79 23.92
N HIS A 15 -5.44 6.89 23.88
CA HIS A 15 -4.67 6.85 22.63
C HIS A 15 -4.96 5.57 21.84
N ILE A 16 -5.30 5.72 20.56
CA ILE A 16 -5.53 4.62 19.62
C ILE A 16 -4.21 4.38 18.88
N PRO A 17 -3.59 3.19 18.98
CA PRO A 17 -2.34 2.90 18.27
C PRO A 17 -2.47 3.13 16.76
N TYR A 18 -1.41 3.66 16.14
CA TYR A 18 -1.43 4.01 14.72
C TYR A 18 -1.78 2.81 13.82
N SER A 19 -1.26 1.62 14.16
CA SER A 19 -1.58 0.36 13.47
C SER A 19 -3.09 0.02 13.44
N ILE A 20 -3.83 0.38 14.50
CA ILE A 20 -5.28 0.21 14.54
C ILE A 20 -5.97 1.17 13.59
N LEU A 21 -5.52 2.44 13.53
CA LEU A 21 -6.05 3.43 12.59
C LEU A 21 -5.92 2.95 11.14
N LEU A 22 -4.80 2.30 10.79
CA LEU A 22 -4.59 1.72 9.45
C LEU A 22 -5.45 0.48 9.17
N SER A 23 -6.14 -0.08 10.16
CA SER A 23 -7.06 -1.21 9.96
C SER A 23 -8.50 -0.79 9.68
N LEU A 24 -8.83 0.50 9.90
CA LEU A 24 -10.18 1.04 9.82
C LEU A 24 -10.66 1.23 8.38
N GLU A 25 -11.98 1.27 8.22
CA GLU A 25 -12.60 1.41 6.89
C GLU A 25 -12.27 2.74 6.22
N GLU A 26 -12.11 3.83 7.00
CA GLU A 26 -11.75 5.15 6.50
C GLU A 26 -10.36 5.13 5.86
N TRP A 27 -9.38 4.51 6.52
CA TRP A 27 -8.05 4.33 5.93
C TRP A 27 -8.07 3.39 4.74
N LYS A 28 -8.83 2.29 4.79
CA LYS A 28 -8.91 1.35 3.66
C LYS A 28 -9.52 2.00 2.42
N ALA A 29 -10.56 2.81 2.59
CA ALA A 29 -11.14 3.60 1.52
C ALA A 29 -10.12 4.57 0.94
N LYS A 30 -9.44 5.36 1.79
CA LYS A 30 -8.39 6.28 1.36
C LYS A 30 -7.24 5.59 0.64
N ARG A 31 -6.76 4.47 1.18
CA ARG A 31 -5.70 3.64 0.58
C ARG A 31 -6.11 3.14 -0.79
N LYS A 32 -7.37 2.73 -0.97
CA LYS A 32 -7.90 2.34 -2.27
C LYS A 32 -7.87 3.50 -3.28
N GLU A 33 -8.31 4.70 -2.89
CA GLU A 33 -8.22 5.89 -3.76
C GLU A 33 -6.79 6.15 -4.25
N ILE A 34 -5.81 5.99 -3.36
CA ILE A 34 -4.38 6.21 -3.67
C ILE A 34 -3.86 5.13 -4.61
N ILE A 35 -4.23 3.85 -4.39
CA ILE A 35 -3.88 2.74 -5.26
C ILE A 35 -4.47 2.92 -6.66
N ASP A 36 -5.76 3.25 -6.74
CA ASP A 36 -6.48 3.45 -7.99
C ASP A 36 -5.87 4.64 -8.76
N ARG A 37 -5.53 5.75 -8.07
CA ARG A 37 -4.84 6.92 -8.65
C ARG A 37 -3.50 6.53 -9.28
N ALA A 38 -2.72 5.74 -8.57
CA ALA A 38 -1.37 5.35 -8.98
C ALA A 38 -1.36 4.11 -9.88
N LYS A 39 -2.53 3.54 -10.22
CA LYS A 39 -2.67 2.30 -11.01
C LYS A 39 -1.76 1.18 -10.48
N ASN A 40 -1.80 0.99 -9.16
CA ASN A 40 -0.95 0.04 -8.42
C ASN A 40 0.57 0.13 -8.71
N THR A 41 1.05 1.26 -9.24
CA THR A 41 2.44 1.47 -9.63
C THR A 41 3.16 2.34 -8.61
N CYS A 42 4.38 1.92 -8.23
CA CYS A 42 5.19 2.69 -7.30
C CYS A 42 5.58 4.05 -7.88
N GLU A 43 5.23 5.15 -7.21
CA GLU A 43 5.50 6.50 -7.69
C GLU A 43 6.99 6.89 -7.65
N LYS A 44 7.83 6.11 -6.96
CA LYS A 44 9.29 6.33 -6.89
C LYS A 44 10.06 5.51 -7.93
N CYS A 45 9.97 4.17 -7.89
CA CYS A 45 10.72 3.30 -8.81
C CYS A 45 9.99 2.99 -10.12
N LYS A 46 8.70 3.34 -10.23
CA LYS A 46 7.84 3.09 -11.40
C LYS A 46 7.54 1.62 -11.71
N GLU A 47 8.00 0.71 -10.85
CA GLU A 47 7.63 -0.71 -10.91
C GLU A 47 6.23 -0.93 -10.37
N GLU A 48 5.55 -1.92 -10.95
CA GLU A 48 4.21 -2.33 -10.56
C GLU A 48 4.24 -3.19 -9.29
N CYS A 49 3.35 -2.88 -8.36
CA CYS A 49 3.17 -3.66 -7.15
C CYS A 49 2.24 -4.84 -7.42
N ILE A 50 2.34 -5.89 -6.62
CA ILE A 50 1.42 -7.02 -6.72
C ILE A 50 0.00 -6.58 -6.41
N GLU A 51 -0.99 -7.17 -7.06
CA GLU A 51 -2.40 -6.97 -6.73
C GLU A 51 -2.88 -7.92 -5.65
N GLY A 52 -2.34 -9.13 -5.64
CA GLY A 52 -2.74 -10.16 -4.71
C GLY A 52 -1.95 -11.45 -4.88
N TYR A 53 -2.52 -12.52 -4.33
CA TYR A 53 -1.98 -13.87 -4.41
C TYR A 53 -3.01 -14.77 -5.10
N MET A 54 -2.51 -15.64 -5.97
CA MET A 54 -3.31 -16.61 -6.71
C MET A 54 -2.88 -18.04 -6.32
N PRO A 55 -3.82 -18.89 -5.86
CA PRO A 55 -3.52 -20.29 -5.57
C PRO A 55 -3.18 -21.02 -6.87
N THR A 56 -1.98 -21.59 -6.94
CA THR A 56 -1.44 -22.30 -8.11
C THR A 56 -1.07 -23.73 -7.72
N LEU A 57 -1.48 -24.71 -8.53
CA LEU A 57 -1.09 -26.11 -8.34
C LEU A 57 0.34 -26.35 -8.85
N VAL A 58 1.22 -26.81 -7.95
CA VAL A 58 2.59 -27.25 -8.27
C VAL A 58 2.72 -28.72 -7.88
N GLY A 59 2.57 -29.59 -8.87
CA GLY A 59 2.43 -31.03 -8.63
C GLY A 59 1.13 -31.32 -7.88
N SER A 60 1.23 -31.87 -6.67
CA SER A 60 0.09 -32.18 -5.80
C SER A 60 -0.14 -31.15 -4.68
N ILE A 61 0.61 -30.04 -4.67
CA ILE A 61 0.55 -29.01 -3.62
C ILE A 61 -0.01 -27.72 -4.21
N THR A 62 -0.89 -27.04 -3.47
CA THR A 62 -1.34 -25.67 -3.79
C THR A 62 -0.41 -24.67 -3.12
N VAL A 63 0.13 -23.74 -3.91
CA VAL A 63 0.99 -22.64 -3.43
C VAL A 63 0.37 -21.29 -3.82
N GLU A 64 0.41 -20.33 -2.91
CA GLU A 64 -0.01 -18.95 -3.17
C GLU A 64 1.11 -18.23 -3.95
N ARG A 65 0.83 -17.78 -5.18
CA ARG A 65 1.80 -17.04 -6.01
C ARG A 65 1.35 -15.59 -6.17
N PRO A 66 2.23 -14.61 -5.92
CA PRO A 66 1.89 -13.21 -6.13
C PRO A 66 1.67 -12.94 -7.61
N TYR A 67 0.63 -12.17 -7.94
CA TYR A 67 0.29 -11.84 -9.32
C TYR A 67 0.08 -10.34 -9.55
N ILE A 68 0.27 -9.96 -10.80
CA ILE A 68 -0.19 -8.70 -11.39
C ILE A 68 -1.27 -9.03 -12.42
N TRP A 69 -2.24 -8.14 -12.53
CA TRP A 69 -3.31 -8.21 -13.49
C TRP A 69 -3.19 -7.07 -14.49
N GLU A 70 -3.10 -7.40 -15.78
CA GLU A 70 -3.05 -6.42 -16.85
C GLU A 70 -4.26 -6.62 -17.78
N GLU A 71 -5.10 -5.60 -17.89
CA GLU A 71 -6.12 -5.54 -18.95
C GLU A 71 -5.44 -5.24 -20.27
N VAL A 72 -5.60 -6.15 -21.23
CA VAL A 72 -5.07 -5.96 -22.58
C VAL A 72 -6.18 -6.09 -23.61
N GLU A 73 -5.92 -5.59 -24.79
CA GLU A 73 -6.77 -5.79 -25.94
C GLU A 73 -6.20 -6.89 -26.83
N ARG A 74 -7.02 -7.88 -27.17
CA ARG A 74 -6.65 -8.96 -28.08
C ARG A 74 -7.46 -8.87 -29.35
N GLU A 75 -6.78 -8.89 -30.48
CA GLU A 75 -7.41 -9.02 -31.80
C GLU A 75 -7.77 -10.49 -32.08
N ILE A 76 -9.01 -10.71 -32.51
CA ILE A 76 -9.52 -12.00 -32.95
C ILE A 76 -9.83 -11.92 -34.43
N GLU A 77 -9.21 -12.81 -35.21
CA GLU A 77 -9.50 -12.97 -36.63
C GLU A 77 -10.85 -13.65 -36.85
N ILE A 78 -11.70 -13.05 -37.67
CA ILE A 78 -12.91 -13.66 -38.22
C ILE A 78 -12.53 -14.30 -39.53
N LYS A 79 -12.71 -15.62 -39.63
CA LYS A 79 -12.38 -16.40 -40.84
C LYS A 79 -13.65 -16.78 -41.59
N ASP A 80 -13.59 -16.69 -42.92
CA ASP A 80 -14.62 -17.26 -43.78
C ASP A 80 -14.72 -18.77 -43.53
N PHE A 81 -15.94 -19.27 -43.39
CA PHE A 81 -16.18 -20.67 -43.02
C PHE A 81 -15.72 -21.66 -44.10
N TYR A 82 -15.75 -21.26 -45.36
CA TYR A 82 -15.48 -22.16 -46.49
C TYR A 82 -14.04 -22.05 -46.97
N SER A 83 -13.47 -20.85 -47.06
CA SER A 83 -12.09 -20.63 -47.52
C SER A 83 -11.08 -20.67 -46.38
N GLY A 84 -11.51 -20.41 -45.14
CA GLY A 84 -10.62 -20.24 -43.99
C GLY A 84 -9.81 -18.93 -44.03
N GLU A 85 -10.04 -18.07 -45.01
CA GLU A 85 -9.38 -16.78 -45.13
C GLU A 85 -9.90 -15.80 -44.07
N VAL A 86 -9.00 -14.97 -43.53
CA VAL A 86 -9.39 -13.90 -42.61
C VAL A 86 -10.17 -12.86 -43.40
N ILE A 87 -11.42 -12.63 -43.03
CA ILE A 87 -12.31 -11.66 -43.67
C ILE A 87 -12.48 -10.40 -42.85
N ASP A 88 -12.24 -10.46 -41.54
CA ASP A 88 -12.36 -9.32 -40.64
C ASP A 88 -11.62 -9.60 -39.32
N THR A 89 -11.50 -8.60 -38.47
CA THR A 89 -10.91 -8.69 -37.13
C THR A 89 -11.73 -7.88 -36.14
N TYR A 90 -11.83 -8.33 -34.90
CA TYR A 90 -12.41 -7.52 -33.83
C TYR A 90 -11.58 -7.62 -32.54
N THR A 91 -11.60 -6.55 -31.76
CA THR A 91 -10.88 -6.46 -30.50
C THR A 91 -11.78 -6.86 -29.35
N VAL A 92 -11.26 -7.69 -28.44
CA VAL A 92 -11.90 -8.00 -27.17
C VAL A 92 -10.97 -7.66 -26.00
N PRO A 93 -11.52 -7.26 -24.84
CA PRO A 93 -10.74 -7.21 -23.62
C PRO A 93 -10.29 -8.63 -23.26
N ASP A 94 -9.01 -8.78 -22.97
CA ASP A 94 -8.38 -10.00 -22.46
C ASP A 94 -7.56 -9.64 -21.21
N VAL A 95 -7.16 -10.67 -20.46
CA VAL A 95 -6.45 -10.50 -19.19
C VAL A 95 -5.13 -11.25 -19.25
N ILE A 96 -4.03 -10.54 -18.96
CA ILE A 96 -2.74 -11.16 -18.70
C ILE A 96 -2.51 -11.20 -17.19
N ILE A 97 -2.28 -12.42 -16.68
CA ILE A 97 -1.83 -12.63 -15.30
C ILE A 97 -0.34 -12.96 -15.35
N SER A 98 0.48 -12.13 -14.72
CA SER A 98 1.93 -12.35 -14.60
C SER A 98 2.31 -12.62 -13.14
N PHE A 99 3.32 -13.47 -12.93
CA PHE A 99 3.81 -13.82 -11.60
C PHE A 99 5.13 -13.12 -11.31
N GLN A 100 5.24 -12.46 -10.16
CA GLN A 100 6.49 -11.81 -9.74
C GLN A 100 7.36 -12.77 -8.90
N ASN A 101 8.64 -12.92 -9.28
CA ASN A 101 9.60 -13.70 -8.48
C ASN A 101 10.07 -12.95 -7.22
N ASP A 102 10.08 -11.61 -7.26
CA ASP A 102 10.45 -10.72 -6.16
C ASP A 102 9.32 -9.69 -5.96
N PRO A 103 8.25 -10.07 -5.24
CA PRO A 103 7.01 -9.31 -5.21
C PRO A 103 7.16 -7.94 -4.55
N LEU A 104 6.62 -6.91 -5.20
CA LEU A 104 6.58 -5.56 -4.64
C LEU A 104 5.22 -5.27 -3.98
N PHE A 105 5.21 -5.14 -2.66
CA PHE A 105 4.00 -4.74 -1.91
C PHE A 105 3.77 -3.23 -1.92
N ALA A 106 2.56 -2.79 -2.24
CA ALA A 106 2.16 -1.38 -2.25
C ALA A 106 1.93 -0.83 -0.84
N HIS A 107 2.65 0.22 -0.48
CA HIS A 107 2.52 0.98 0.77
C HIS A 107 2.11 2.42 0.46
N VAL A 108 1.44 3.07 1.41
CA VAL A 108 1.15 4.51 1.33
C VAL A 108 2.15 5.25 2.22
N HIS A 109 2.81 6.25 1.65
CA HIS A 109 3.80 7.07 2.32
C HIS A 109 3.31 8.52 2.44
N HIS A 110 3.45 9.11 3.61
CA HIS A 110 3.11 10.52 3.86
C HIS A 110 4.31 11.40 3.50
N THR A 111 4.11 12.44 2.69
CA THR A 111 5.19 13.40 2.38
C THR A 111 5.46 14.39 3.52
N TYR A 112 4.52 14.50 4.45
CA TYR A 112 4.66 15.23 5.71
C TYR A 112 3.68 14.67 6.75
N TYR A 113 3.95 14.95 8.01
CA TYR A 113 3.01 14.72 9.11
C TYR A 113 2.48 16.04 9.66
N LEU A 114 1.22 16.06 10.08
CA LEU A 114 0.56 17.19 10.72
C LEU A 114 -0.01 16.74 12.07
N ALA A 115 0.18 17.56 13.10
CA ALA A 115 -0.34 17.30 14.43
C ALA A 115 -1.87 17.06 14.42
N ASN A 116 -2.33 16.08 15.21
CA ASN A 116 -3.75 15.73 15.39
C ASN A 116 -4.49 15.34 14.09
N ARG A 117 -3.78 14.90 13.05
CA ARG A 117 -4.37 14.36 11.83
C ARG A 117 -4.40 12.85 11.83
N LEU A 118 -5.55 12.29 11.46
CA LEU A 118 -5.72 10.87 11.20
C LEU A 118 -5.15 10.52 9.81
N PRO A 119 -4.72 9.26 9.57
CA PRO A 119 -4.09 8.86 8.31
C PRO A 119 -4.90 9.25 7.06
N TRP A 120 -6.23 9.14 7.10
CA TRP A 120 -7.09 9.41 5.94
C TRP A 120 -7.46 10.88 5.74
N GLU A 121 -7.13 11.77 6.68
CA GLU A 121 -7.45 13.19 6.59
C GLU A 121 -6.47 13.98 5.71
N TYR A 122 -5.39 13.35 5.29
CA TYR A 122 -4.41 13.96 4.42
C TYR A 122 -4.94 14.09 2.98
N PRO A 123 -4.65 15.21 2.30
CA PRO A 123 -5.04 15.39 0.92
C PRO A 123 -4.23 14.45 0.01
N ASN A 124 -4.79 13.98 -1.10
CA ASN A 124 -4.23 12.85 -1.87
C ASN A 124 -2.83 13.12 -2.44
N GLU A 125 -2.51 14.39 -2.66
CA GLU A 125 -1.25 14.89 -3.21
C GLU A 125 -0.12 14.82 -2.18
N SER A 126 -0.46 14.70 -0.89
CA SER A 126 0.49 14.49 0.21
C SER A 126 0.74 13.01 0.53
N LEU A 127 0.12 12.10 -0.22
CA LEU A 127 0.20 10.66 -0.01
C LEU A 127 0.69 9.97 -1.29
N LEU A 128 1.86 9.33 -1.19
CA LEU A 128 2.46 8.59 -2.30
C LEU A 128 2.15 7.10 -2.19
N LEU A 129 1.81 6.45 -3.31
CA LEU A 129 1.90 5.00 -3.43
C LEU A 129 3.34 4.62 -3.75
N VAL A 130 3.99 3.87 -2.86
CA VAL A 130 5.35 3.38 -3.06
C VAL A 130 5.44 1.90 -2.70
N CYS A 131 6.35 1.15 -3.34
CA CYS A 131 6.59 -0.22 -2.91
C CYS A 131 7.28 -0.24 -1.53
N HIS A 132 7.14 -1.33 -0.78
CA HIS A 132 7.75 -1.49 0.55
C HIS A 132 9.27 -1.22 0.58
N LYS A 133 10.00 -1.56 -0.50
CA LYS A 133 11.45 -1.27 -0.63
C LYS A 133 11.73 0.23 -0.75
N CYS A 134 10.97 0.93 -1.61
CA CYS A 134 11.06 2.38 -1.73
C CYS A 134 10.62 3.07 -0.43
N HIS A 135 9.58 2.55 0.24
CA HIS A 135 9.12 3.07 1.52
C HIS A 135 10.22 3.05 2.57
N LEU A 136 10.90 1.91 2.73
CA LEU A 136 12.04 1.77 3.64
C LEU A 136 13.17 2.73 3.26
N LYS A 137 13.52 2.80 1.97
CA LYS A 137 14.59 3.67 1.47
C LYS A 137 14.33 5.15 1.77
N ILE A 138 13.10 5.62 1.59
CA ILE A 138 12.74 7.01 1.92
C ILE A 138 12.99 7.28 3.40
N HIS A 139 12.56 6.40 4.31
CA HIS A 139 12.80 6.62 5.75
C HIS A 139 14.26 6.48 6.18
N GLN A 140 15.09 5.81 5.39
CA GLN A 140 16.54 5.72 5.62
C GLN A 140 17.31 6.94 5.12
N GLU A 141 16.83 7.58 4.05
CA GLU A 141 17.55 8.64 3.35
C GLU A 141 16.98 10.04 3.59
N GLU A 142 15.69 10.14 3.92
CA GLU A 142 14.93 11.37 4.02
C GLU A 142 14.28 11.50 5.40
N SER A 143 14.27 12.72 5.95
CA SER A 143 13.46 13.05 7.13
C SER A 143 12.13 13.64 6.68
N ILE A 144 11.03 13.05 7.13
CA ILE A 144 9.69 13.53 6.81
C ILE A 144 9.33 14.69 7.75
N PRO A 145 9.00 15.89 7.22
CA PRO A 145 8.72 17.05 8.06
C PRO A 145 7.43 16.86 8.86
N PHE A 146 7.47 17.23 10.13
CA PHE A 146 6.29 17.30 10.99
C PHE A 146 5.90 18.76 11.23
N TYR A 147 4.66 19.10 10.90
CA TYR A 147 4.08 20.43 11.08
C TYR A 147 3.11 20.44 12.27
N GLN A 148 3.05 21.55 13.00
CA GLN A 148 2.08 21.75 14.07
C GLN A 148 0.74 22.29 13.57
N ASP A 149 0.73 22.96 12.42
CA ASP A 149 -0.45 23.60 11.85
C ASP A 149 -0.50 23.43 10.32
N GLU A 150 -1.70 23.60 9.76
CA GLU A 150 -1.95 23.49 8.32
C GLU A 150 -1.23 24.56 7.49
N LYS A 151 -0.82 25.67 8.11
CA LYS A 151 -0.07 26.72 7.42
C LYS A 151 1.36 26.30 7.14
N GLN A 152 1.79 25.15 7.67
CA GLN A 152 3.14 24.60 7.53
C GLN A 152 4.22 25.63 7.93
N SER A 153 3.88 26.47 8.90
CA SER A 153 4.65 27.67 9.24
C SER A 153 5.96 27.38 9.99
N SER A 154 5.99 26.24 10.70
CA SER A 154 7.17 25.71 11.38
C SER A 154 7.16 24.19 11.32
N PHE A 155 8.32 23.59 11.04
CA PHE A 155 8.48 22.14 11.00
C PHE A 155 9.51 21.65 12.00
N LYS A 156 9.33 20.41 12.44
CA LYS A 156 10.31 19.64 13.21
C LYS A 156 10.64 18.37 12.43
N ASN A 157 11.89 17.96 12.47
CA ASN A 157 12.28 16.62 12.03
C ASN A 157 12.12 15.70 13.24
N LEU A 158 11.23 14.73 13.14
CA LEU A 158 11.06 13.71 14.18
C LEU A 158 12.15 12.66 14.05
N THR A 159 12.51 12.06 15.19
CA THR A 159 13.53 11.02 15.28
C THR A 159 12.88 9.68 14.93
N PRO A 160 13.28 9.02 13.82
CA PRO A 160 12.76 7.70 13.49
C PRO A 160 13.01 6.70 14.62
N CYS A 161 12.08 5.77 14.83
CA CYS A 161 12.22 4.73 15.83
C CYS A 161 13.48 3.89 15.55
N ASN A 162 14.37 3.77 16.54
CA ASN A 162 15.68 3.11 16.38
C ASN A 162 15.61 1.58 16.12
N ARG A 163 14.40 1.00 16.19
CA ARG A 163 14.17 -0.43 15.96
C ARG A 163 13.64 -0.72 14.56
N CYS A 164 12.75 0.13 14.04
CA CYS A 164 12.12 -0.07 12.74
C CYS A 164 12.47 1.01 11.71
N ASP A 165 13.38 1.91 12.05
CA ASP A 165 13.87 3.01 11.21
C ASP A 165 12.72 3.82 10.59
N GLY A 166 11.74 4.20 11.41
CA GLY A 166 10.62 5.02 10.94
C GLY A 166 9.50 4.28 10.22
N THR A 167 9.64 2.98 9.94
CA THR A 167 8.64 2.24 9.15
C THR A 167 7.42 1.76 9.95
N GLY A 168 7.54 1.71 11.29
CA GLY A 168 6.50 1.16 12.18
C GLY A 168 6.33 -0.37 12.11
N HIS A 169 7.11 -1.04 11.25
CA HIS A 169 6.91 -2.44 10.88
C HIS A 169 8.26 -3.18 10.78
N LEU A 170 8.25 -4.48 11.04
CA LEU A 170 9.40 -5.36 11.01
C LEU A 170 9.03 -6.62 10.21
N PRO A 171 9.39 -6.71 8.91
CA PRO A 171 8.97 -7.80 8.02
C PRO A 171 9.28 -9.21 8.55
N GLN A 172 10.39 -9.36 9.26
CA GLN A 172 10.79 -10.64 9.86
C GLN A 172 9.82 -11.14 10.95
N TYR A 173 8.93 -10.27 11.44
CA TYR A 173 7.91 -10.59 12.44
C TYR A 173 6.49 -10.54 11.88
N ASP A 174 6.27 -10.59 10.56
CA ASP A 174 4.92 -10.55 9.97
C ASP A 174 3.96 -11.60 10.55
N HIS A 175 4.49 -12.76 10.94
CA HIS A 175 3.75 -13.85 11.57
C HIS A 175 3.37 -13.60 13.04
N VAL A 176 3.85 -12.52 13.66
CA VAL A 176 3.58 -12.10 15.04
C VAL A 176 3.04 -10.68 15.05
N GLU A 177 1.78 -10.50 15.47
CA GLU A 177 1.13 -9.18 15.51
C GLU A 177 1.21 -8.40 14.17
N ASN A 178 1.18 -9.12 13.04
CA ASN A 178 1.30 -8.55 11.69
C ASN A 178 2.56 -7.67 11.50
N GLY A 179 3.69 -8.05 12.11
CA GLY A 179 4.95 -7.36 11.91
C GLY A 179 5.03 -5.98 12.58
N ILE A 180 4.07 -5.59 13.42
CA ILE A 180 4.12 -4.30 14.11
C ILE A 180 5.41 -4.19 14.93
N CYS A 181 6.09 -3.06 14.85
CA CYS A 181 7.30 -2.83 15.64
C CYS A 181 6.96 -2.78 17.14
N PHE A 182 7.39 -3.80 17.89
CA PHE A 182 7.11 -3.93 19.33
C PHE A 182 7.69 -2.80 20.21
N ARG A 183 8.61 -1.98 19.69
CA ARG A 183 9.16 -0.83 20.42
C ARG A 183 8.24 0.38 20.31
N CYS A 184 7.93 0.81 19.08
CA CYS A 184 7.10 2.00 18.86
C CYS A 184 5.61 1.68 18.73
N ASN A 185 5.23 0.41 18.79
CA ASN A 185 3.85 -0.05 18.58
C ASN A 185 3.23 0.46 17.26
N GLY A 186 4.07 0.62 16.23
CA GLY A 186 3.66 1.17 14.93
C GLY A 186 3.63 2.70 14.84
N ASN A 187 4.05 3.43 15.88
CA ASN A 187 4.06 4.90 15.89
C ASN A 187 5.22 5.52 15.10
N CYS A 188 6.15 4.72 14.56
CA CYS A 188 7.23 5.16 13.66
C CYS A 188 8.30 6.10 14.24
N PHE A 189 8.00 7.00 15.18
CA PHE A 189 8.92 8.02 15.69
C PHE A 189 9.11 7.91 17.21
N GLU A 190 10.31 8.20 17.70
CA GLU A 190 10.65 8.13 19.13
C GLU A 190 9.82 9.14 19.95
N GLU A 191 9.49 10.29 19.39
CA GLU A 191 8.65 11.31 20.04
C GLU A 191 7.20 10.87 20.25
N TRP A 192 6.78 9.75 19.64
CA TRP A 192 5.44 9.17 19.77
C TRP A 192 5.44 7.85 20.54
N ILE A 193 6.54 7.47 21.18
CA ILE A 193 6.62 6.29 22.05
C ILE A 193 6.35 6.73 23.49
N ASP A 194 5.26 6.21 24.07
CA ASP A 194 4.90 6.45 25.48
C ASP A 194 5.81 5.67 26.46
#